data_AF-A0A3D1ZXP3-F1
#
_entry.id   AF-A0A3D1ZXP3-F1
#
_cell.length_a   1.000
_cell.length_b   1.000
_cell.length_c   1.000
_cell.angle_alpha   90.00
_cell.angle_beta   90.00
_cell.angle_gamma   90.00
#
_symmetry.space_group_name_H-M   'P 1'
#
loop_
_entity.id
_entity.type
_entity.pdbx_description
1 polymer ?
#
loop_
_entity_poly.entity_id
_entity_poly.type
_entity_poly.pdbx_seq_one_letter_code
_entity_poly.pdbx_strand_id
1 'polypeptide(L)'
;MRINSGLSCVILSLLLLAISGGSWAHKVIFDVYPSGAVIEGELGFSNGDMALEQLISVQDDSGLEIAQIYTDNEGFFVFTPAQKVAMTFVADLGAGHVAQANVTPEDMTSSGTFAAAASVTTEAPVNTQKTQVVTPANRKQASNVAEQLGKLSSELKHMRREIKSYKEKQNLQTILGGIGYIFGLVGLAYYLAARRKLQDQ
;
A
#
# COMPACT_ATOMS: atom_id res chain seq x y z
N MET A 1 -30.24 -6.20 48.68
CA MET A 1 -30.43 -6.32 47.21
C MET A 1 -29.60 -7.52 46.75
N ARG A 2 -30.22 -8.68 46.48
CA ARG A 2 -29.50 -9.87 45.98
C ARG A 2 -29.26 -9.67 44.50
N ILE A 3 -28.03 -9.35 44.11
CA ILE A 3 -27.66 -9.26 42.70
C ILE A 3 -27.80 -10.66 42.12
N ASN A 4 -28.64 -10.81 41.10
CA ASN A 4 -28.91 -12.09 40.47
C ASN A 4 -27.60 -12.59 39.83
N SER A 5 -27.11 -13.76 40.23
CA SER A 5 -25.82 -14.30 39.78
C SER A 5 -25.73 -14.41 38.25
N GLY A 6 -26.86 -14.65 37.56
CA GLY A 6 -26.93 -14.61 36.10
C GLY A 6 -26.71 -13.22 35.48
N LEU A 7 -27.22 -12.16 36.12
CA LEU A 7 -27.02 -10.78 35.65
C LEU A 7 -25.56 -10.35 35.83
N SER A 8 -24.92 -10.79 36.91
CA SER A 8 -23.50 -10.50 37.17
C SER A 8 -22.57 -11.19 36.17
N CYS A 9 -22.88 -12.42 35.75
CA CYS A 9 -22.12 -13.10 34.69
C CYS A 9 -22.28 -12.41 33.32
N VAL A 10 -23.48 -11.96 32.97
CA VAL A 10 -23.71 -11.24 31.70
C VAL A 10 -22.95 -9.91 31.67
N ILE A 11 -22.98 -9.15 32.77
CA ILE A 11 -22.23 -7.89 32.88
C ILE A 11 -20.73 -8.14 32.82
N LEU A 12 -20.21 -9.16 33.51
CA LEU A 12 -18.78 -9.50 33.48
C LEU A 12 -18.33 -9.94 32.07
N SER A 13 -19.14 -10.73 31.36
CA SER A 13 -18.85 -11.13 29.97
C SER A 13 -18.87 -9.93 29.01
N LEU A 14 -19.83 -9.00 29.16
CA LEU A 14 -19.85 -7.76 28.37
C LEU A 14 -18.63 -6.88 28.67
N LEU A 15 -18.22 -6.80 29.94
CA LEU A 15 -17.06 -6.03 30.37
C LEU A 15 -15.77 -6.62 29.81
N LEU A 16 -15.61 -7.95 29.83
CA LEU A 16 -14.46 -8.64 29.24
C LEU A 16 -14.38 -8.44 27.73
N LEU A 17 -15.50 -8.47 27.00
CA LEU A 17 -15.52 -8.15 25.56
C LEU A 17 -15.15 -6.69 25.29
N ALA A 18 -15.54 -5.77 26.18
CA ALA A 18 -15.22 -4.35 26.05
C ALA A 18 -13.74 -4.02 26.35
N ILE A 19 -13.03 -4.89 27.08
CA ILE A 19 -11.61 -4.72 27.42
C ILE A 19 -10.69 -5.41 26.41
N SER A 20 -11.22 -6.18 25.45
CA SER A 20 -10.45 -6.67 24.30
C SER A 20 -9.98 -5.48 23.45
N GLY A 21 -8.85 -4.90 23.84
CA GLY A 21 -8.22 -3.79 23.16
C GLY A 21 -7.87 -4.19 21.73
N GLY A 22 -8.09 -3.27 20.79
CA GLY A 22 -7.66 -3.46 19.41
C GLY A 22 -6.17 -3.76 19.38
N SER A 23 -5.78 -4.82 18.67
CA SER A 23 -4.37 -5.05 18.38
C SER A 23 -3.87 -3.86 17.56
N TRP A 24 -2.87 -3.16 18.08
CA TRP A 24 -2.12 -2.16 17.31
C TRP A 24 -1.17 -2.90 16.38
N ALA A 25 -1.73 -3.64 15.43
CA ALA A 25 -0.97 -4.12 14.30
C ALA A 25 -0.73 -2.90 13.40
N HIS A 26 0.53 -2.50 13.26
CA HIS A 26 0.90 -1.46 12.31
C HIS A 26 0.55 -1.98 10.92
N LYS A 27 -0.44 -1.37 10.28
CA LYS A 27 -0.87 -1.78 8.94
C LYS A 27 0.32 -1.61 7.99
N VAL A 28 0.73 -2.71 7.35
CA VAL A 28 1.73 -2.69 6.28
C VAL A 28 1.14 -1.98 5.07
N ILE A 29 1.93 -1.11 4.49
CA ILE A 29 1.68 -0.44 3.23
C ILE A 29 2.61 -1.09 2.22
N PHE A 30 2.03 -1.67 1.17
CA PHE A 30 2.79 -2.22 0.05
C PHE A 30 2.09 -1.82 -1.25
N ASP A 31 2.65 -0.83 -1.93
CA ASP A 31 2.13 -0.34 -3.20
C ASP A 31 3.13 -0.69 -4.30
N VAL A 32 2.64 -1.30 -5.38
CA VAL A 32 3.43 -1.75 -6.52
C VAL A 32 2.73 -1.34 -7.79
N TYR A 33 3.45 -0.70 -8.71
CA TYR A 33 2.84 -0.11 -9.91
C TYR A 33 3.80 -0.10 -11.11
N PRO A 34 3.32 -0.38 -12.33
CA PRO A 34 4.11 -0.21 -13.55
C PRO A 34 4.43 1.27 -13.86
N SER A 35 5.70 1.55 -14.14
CA SER A 35 6.25 2.86 -14.48
C SER A 35 7.15 2.73 -15.71
N GLY A 36 6.57 2.93 -16.90
CA GLY A 36 7.29 2.73 -18.15
C GLY A 36 7.73 1.28 -18.33
N ALA A 37 9.03 1.07 -18.53
CA ALA A 37 9.62 -0.26 -18.70
C ALA A 37 9.94 -0.97 -17.36
N VAL A 38 9.69 -0.33 -16.22
CA VAL A 38 9.98 -0.88 -14.90
C VAL A 38 8.70 -0.98 -14.07
N ILE A 39 8.76 -1.76 -13.01
CA ILE A 39 7.79 -1.77 -11.92
C ILE A 39 8.47 -1.09 -10.74
N GLU A 40 7.80 -0.09 -10.19
CA GLU A 40 8.22 0.57 -8.96
C GLU A 40 7.33 0.13 -7.82
N GLY A 41 7.84 0.18 -6.60
CA GLY A 41 6.99 0.05 -5.43
C GLY A 41 7.60 0.63 -4.17
N GLU A 42 6.75 0.72 -3.16
CA GLU A 42 7.06 1.19 -1.81
C GLU A 42 6.58 0.18 -0.77
N LEU A 43 7.39 -0.03 0.26
CA LEU A 43 7.05 -0.87 1.40
C LEU A 43 7.33 -0.14 2.71
N GLY A 44 6.34 -0.16 3.60
CA GLY A 44 6.49 0.39 4.94
C GLY A 44 5.25 0.23 5.79
N PHE A 45 5.10 1.11 6.77
CA PHE A 45 4.06 1.02 7.78
C PHE A 45 3.22 2.30 7.82
N SER A 46 1.95 2.16 8.18
CA SER A 46 0.96 3.24 8.32
C SER A 46 1.37 4.37 9.28
N ASN A 47 2.28 4.11 10.23
CA ASN A 47 2.82 5.11 11.14
C ASN A 47 3.91 6.00 10.49
N GLY A 48 4.34 5.67 9.26
CA GLY A 48 5.38 6.39 8.53
C GLY A 48 6.76 5.74 8.59
N ASP A 49 6.96 4.63 9.30
CA ASP A 49 8.21 3.88 9.27
C ASP A 49 8.35 3.13 7.93
N MET A 50 9.55 3.10 7.36
CA MET A 50 9.84 2.41 6.10
C MET A 50 10.49 1.06 6.35
N ALA A 51 10.19 0.07 5.50
CA ALA A 51 10.84 -1.23 5.56
C ALA A 51 12.12 -1.17 4.72
N LEU A 52 13.27 -1.03 5.38
CA LEU A 52 14.57 -0.86 4.73
C LEU A 52 15.25 -2.21 4.51
N GLU A 53 15.96 -2.36 3.39
CA GLU A 53 16.70 -3.59 3.04
C GLU A 53 15.82 -4.86 3.15
N GLN A 54 14.53 -4.70 2.93
CA GLN A 54 13.53 -5.73 3.08
C GLN A 54 13.45 -6.55 1.80
N LEU A 55 13.57 -7.87 1.93
CA LEU A 55 13.43 -8.79 0.82
C LEU A 55 11.98 -8.80 0.30
N ILE A 56 11.86 -8.68 -1.01
CA ILE A 56 10.63 -8.85 -1.79
C ILE A 56 10.86 -10.00 -2.76
N SER A 57 10.01 -11.03 -2.64
CA SER A 57 9.92 -12.17 -3.55
C SER A 57 8.99 -11.80 -4.70
N VAL A 58 9.47 -11.95 -5.94
CA VAL A 58 8.65 -11.79 -7.15
C VAL A 58 8.32 -13.17 -7.67
N GLN A 59 7.03 -13.46 -7.81
CA GLN A 59 6.50 -14.76 -8.19
C GLN A 59 5.71 -14.67 -9.49
N ASP A 60 5.70 -15.76 -10.27
CA ASP A 60 4.84 -15.90 -11.43
C ASP A 60 3.40 -16.30 -11.04
N ASP A 61 2.55 -16.58 -12.04
CA ASP A 61 1.15 -16.98 -11.87
C ASP A 61 0.98 -18.35 -11.18
N SER A 62 2.01 -19.19 -11.20
CA SER A 62 2.05 -20.48 -10.53
C SER A 62 2.49 -20.39 -9.06
N GLY A 63 2.93 -19.20 -8.63
CA GLY A 63 3.50 -18.97 -7.30
C GLY A 63 4.98 -19.36 -7.20
N LEU A 64 5.65 -19.61 -8.33
CA LEU A 64 7.07 -19.87 -8.36
C LEU A 64 7.84 -18.56 -8.26
N GLU A 65 8.83 -18.50 -7.37
CA GLU A 65 9.71 -17.34 -7.26
C GLU A 65 10.62 -17.22 -8.49
N ILE A 66 10.50 -16.10 -9.20
CA ILE A 66 11.27 -15.78 -10.40
C ILE A 66 12.37 -14.74 -10.14
N ALA A 67 12.25 -13.95 -9.08
CA ALA A 67 13.27 -12.98 -8.68
C ALA A 67 13.18 -12.59 -7.20
N GLN A 68 14.29 -12.05 -6.69
CA GLN A 68 14.39 -11.43 -5.37
C GLN A 68 14.90 -10.01 -5.53
N ILE A 69 14.24 -9.05 -4.90
CA ILE A 69 14.65 -7.65 -4.87
C ILE A 69 14.60 -7.14 -3.43
N TYR A 70 15.38 -6.10 -3.14
CA TYR A 70 15.42 -5.49 -1.81
C TYR A 70 14.93 -4.06 -1.90
N THR A 71 14.24 -3.60 -0.87
CA THR A 71 13.97 -2.17 -0.70
C THR A 71 15.24 -1.42 -0.34
N ASP A 72 15.31 -0.16 -0.75
CA ASP A 72 16.40 0.75 -0.41
C ASP A 72 16.23 1.39 0.98
N ASN A 73 17.11 2.34 1.30
CA ASN A 73 17.11 3.09 2.56
C ASN A 73 15.92 4.05 2.72
N GLU A 74 15.08 4.19 1.70
CA GLU A 74 13.83 4.93 1.75
C GLU A 74 12.59 4.02 1.72
N GLY A 75 12.76 2.69 1.60
CA GLY A 75 11.67 1.72 1.49
C GLY A 75 11.16 1.49 0.07
N PHE A 76 11.89 1.94 -0.96
CA PHE A 76 11.50 1.81 -2.37
C PHE A 76 12.25 0.70 -3.06
N PHE A 77 11.66 0.15 -4.13
CA PHE A 77 12.33 -0.79 -5.01
C PHE A 77 11.96 -0.55 -6.47
N VAL A 78 12.81 -1.04 -7.36
CA VAL A 78 12.58 -1.03 -8.80
C VAL A 78 12.86 -2.42 -9.35
N PHE A 79 11.96 -2.93 -10.17
CA PHE A 79 12.08 -4.23 -10.82
C PHE A 79 11.87 -4.09 -12.33
N THR A 80 12.78 -4.66 -13.12
CA THR A 80 12.64 -4.69 -14.60
C THR A 80 12.22 -6.10 -15.02
N PRO A 81 10.96 -6.29 -15.42
CA PRO A 81 10.48 -7.61 -15.81
C PRO A 81 11.08 -8.04 -17.16
N ALA A 82 11.55 -9.29 -17.25
CA ALA A 82 12.06 -9.84 -18.51
C ALA A 82 10.95 -10.10 -19.54
N GLN A 83 9.73 -10.34 -19.07
CA GLN A 83 8.54 -10.60 -19.90
C GLN A 83 7.33 -9.90 -19.30
N LYS A 84 6.36 -9.55 -20.15
CA LYS A 84 5.07 -9.01 -19.71
C LYS A 84 4.14 -10.15 -19.27
N VAL A 85 4.34 -10.63 -18.07
CA VAL A 85 3.51 -11.69 -17.46
C VAL A 85 2.90 -11.20 -16.16
N ALA A 86 1.85 -11.86 -15.69
CA ALA A 86 1.30 -11.58 -14.38
C ALA A 86 2.35 -11.92 -13.31
N MET A 87 2.50 -11.03 -12.33
CA MET A 87 3.49 -11.18 -11.26
C MET A 87 2.88 -10.83 -9.91
N THR A 88 3.25 -11.62 -8.91
CA THR A 88 2.90 -11.38 -7.50
C THR A 88 4.17 -10.97 -6.76
N PHE A 89 4.14 -9.79 -6.16
CA PHE A 89 5.20 -9.31 -5.26
C PHE A 89 4.80 -9.67 -3.84
N VAL A 90 5.71 -10.26 -3.07
CA VAL A 90 5.47 -10.72 -1.70
C VAL A 90 6.58 -10.20 -0.78
N ALA A 91 6.19 -9.55 0.31
CA ALA A 91 7.09 -9.09 1.35
C ALA A 91 6.68 -9.68 2.70
N ASP A 92 7.60 -10.35 3.40
CA ASP A 92 7.40 -10.86 4.76
C ASP A 92 8.23 -10.05 5.76
N LEU A 93 7.56 -9.17 6.51
CA LEU A 93 8.18 -8.33 7.54
C LEU A 93 8.19 -9.01 8.92
N GLY A 94 7.83 -10.30 9.00
CA GLY A 94 7.82 -11.09 10.21
C GLY A 94 6.59 -10.86 11.11
N ALA A 95 6.45 -11.70 12.13
CA ALA A 95 5.34 -11.66 13.10
C ALA A 95 3.93 -11.64 12.46
N GLY A 96 3.79 -12.24 11.27
CA GLY A 96 2.53 -12.28 10.51
C GLY A 96 2.27 -11.06 9.63
N HIS A 97 3.21 -10.13 9.50
CA HIS A 97 3.12 -8.98 8.60
C HIS A 97 3.59 -9.38 7.19
N VAL A 98 2.75 -10.14 6.50
CA VAL A 98 2.96 -10.49 5.08
C VAL A 98 2.11 -9.58 4.21
N ALA A 99 2.74 -8.90 3.25
CA ALA A 99 2.05 -8.07 2.27
C ALA A 99 2.25 -8.63 0.86
N GLN A 100 1.21 -8.52 0.03
CA GLN A 100 1.23 -8.96 -1.36
C GLN A 100 0.62 -7.92 -2.28
N ALA A 101 1.17 -7.79 -3.47
CA ALA A 101 0.66 -6.93 -4.53
C ALA A 101 0.80 -7.62 -5.88
N ASN A 102 -0.22 -7.49 -6.72
CA ASN A 102 -0.27 -8.13 -8.03
C ASN A 102 -0.12 -7.09 -9.13
N VAL A 103 0.61 -7.43 -10.18
CA VAL A 103 0.72 -6.66 -11.41
C VAL A 103 0.31 -7.55 -12.57
N THR A 104 -0.69 -7.13 -13.35
CA THR A 104 -1.10 -7.88 -14.54
C THR A 104 -0.47 -7.32 -15.82
N PRO A 105 -0.43 -8.09 -16.91
CA PRO A 105 0.06 -7.60 -18.20
C PRO A 105 -0.70 -6.37 -18.71
N GLU A 106 -1.99 -6.23 -18.38
CA GLU A 106 -2.81 -5.08 -18.74
C GLU A 106 -2.30 -3.79 -18.06
N ASP A 107 -1.94 -3.87 -16.78
CA ASP A 107 -1.38 -2.74 -16.01
C ASP A 107 -0.09 -2.21 -16.66
N MET A 108 0.72 -3.12 -17.22
CA MET A 108 1.96 -2.79 -17.92
C MET A 108 1.76 -2.12 -19.27
N THR A 109 0.56 -2.11 -19.85
CA THR A 109 0.32 -1.45 -21.15
C THR A 109 -0.07 0.03 -20.99
N SER A 110 -0.46 0.43 -19.79
CA SER A 110 -0.92 1.78 -19.47
C SER A 110 0.24 2.79 -19.38
N SER A 111 1.46 2.31 -19.17
CA SER A 111 2.67 3.12 -19.01
C SER A 111 3.77 2.63 -19.94
N GLY A 112 3.80 3.12 -21.19
CA GLY A 112 4.99 3.10 -22.05
C GLY A 112 5.50 1.75 -22.58
N THR A 113 5.97 1.75 -23.82
CA THR A 113 6.45 0.56 -24.53
C THR A 113 7.64 -0.11 -23.84
N PHE A 114 7.45 -1.36 -23.39
CA PHE A 114 8.54 -2.26 -23.04
C PHE A 114 9.25 -2.67 -24.33
N ALA A 115 10.41 -2.08 -24.59
CA ALA A 115 11.30 -2.57 -25.63
C ALA A 115 12.02 -3.82 -25.10
N ALA A 116 11.63 -4.98 -25.62
CA ALA A 116 12.31 -6.24 -25.36
C ALA A 116 13.78 -6.14 -25.81
N ALA A 117 14.70 -6.29 -24.86
CA ALA A 117 16.10 -6.53 -25.17
C ALA A 117 16.25 -7.99 -25.64
N ALA A 118 16.08 -8.22 -26.94
CA ALA A 118 16.46 -9.47 -27.57
C ALA A 118 17.99 -9.51 -27.69
N SER A 119 18.62 -10.40 -26.93
CA SER A 119 19.98 -10.86 -27.15
C SER A 119 20.06 -11.55 -28.52
N VAL A 120 20.91 -11.05 -29.43
CA VAL A 120 21.30 -11.77 -30.65
C VAL A 120 22.82 -11.75 -30.79
N THR A 121 23.32 -12.97 -30.95
CA THR A 121 24.65 -13.46 -31.29
C THR A 121 25.45 -12.62 -32.29
N THR A 122 26.76 -12.54 -32.01
CA THR A 122 27.86 -12.11 -32.87
C THR A 122 27.89 -12.83 -34.22
N GLU A 123 27.89 -12.08 -35.34
CA GLU A 123 28.94 -12.06 -36.39
C GLU A 123 28.53 -11.10 -37.53
N ALA A 124 29.50 -10.34 -38.04
CA ALA A 124 29.38 -9.12 -38.87
C ALA A 124 29.42 -9.41 -40.40
N PRO A 125 29.60 -8.42 -41.32
CA PRO A 125 29.24 -6.99 -41.36
C PRO A 125 28.46 -6.59 -42.65
N VAL A 126 27.93 -5.35 -42.73
CA VAL A 126 28.07 -4.40 -43.88
C VAL A 126 27.15 -3.16 -43.68
N ASN A 127 27.82 -2.03 -43.44
CA ASN A 127 27.55 -0.64 -43.84
C ASN A 127 26.11 -0.15 -44.09
N THR A 128 25.64 0.85 -43.32
CA THR A 128 25.44 2.26 -43.79
C THR A 128 25.05 3.18 -42.62
N GLN A 129 25.99 4.07 -42.29
CA GLN A 129 25.87 5.41 -41.71
C GLN A 129 24.52 5.89 -41.11
N LYS A 130 24.53 6.15 -39.79
CA LYS A 130 24.10 7.45 -39.22
C LYS A 130 24.86 7.73 -37.92
N THR A 131 26.07 8.28 -38.06
CA THR A 131 26.84 8.82 -36.94
C THR A 131 26.14 10.08 -36.43
N GLN A 132 25.32 9.94 -35.39
CA GLN A 132 24.85 11.07 -34.60
C GLN A 132 26.00 11.48 -33.67
N VAL A 133 26.72 12.52 -34.08
CA VAL A 133 27.73 13.18 -33.26
C VAL A 133 27.03 13.81 -32.06
N VAL A 134 27.18 13.20 -30.90
CA VAL A 134 26.69 13.77 -29.64
C VAL A 134 27.64 14.90 -29.24
N THR A 135 27.26 16.14 -29.52
CA THR A 135 27.95 17.32 -29.01
C THR A 135 27.76 17.48 -27.49
N PRO A 136 28.76 18.00 -26.76
CA PRO A 136 28.73 18.12 -25.30
C PRO A 136 27.65 19.07 -24.76
N ALA A 137 27.04 19.90 -25.62
CA ALA A 137 25.94 20.80 -25.27
C ALA A 137 24.61 20.05 -24.98
N ASN A 138 24.35 18.95 -25.70
CA ASN A 138 23.09 18.21 -25.57
C ASN A 138 23.04 17.38 -24.26
N ARG A 139 24.21 17.00 -23.73
CA ARG A 139 24.36 16.27 -22.46
C ARG A 139 24.00 17.13 -21.24
N LYS A 140 24.30 18.44 -21.29
CA LYS A 140 23.96 19.38 -20.20
C LYS A 140 22.47 19.74 -20.17
N GLN A 141 21.81 19.79 -21.32
CA GLN A 141 20.36 20.01 -21.38
C GLN A 141 19.58 18.77 -20.91
N ALA A 142 20.00 17.55 -21.30
CA ALA A 142 19.40 16.33 -20.80
C ALA A 142 19.59 16.14 -19.28
N SER A 143 20.75 16.54 -18.72
CA SER A 143 20.99 16.47 -17.28
C SER A 143 20.13 17.44 -16.47
N ASN A 144 19.93 18.68 -16.98
CA ASN A 144 19.10 19.67 -16.30
C ASN A 144 17.61 19.27 -16.28
N VAL A 145 17.12 18.68 -17.37
CA VAL A 145 15.75 18.16 -17.45
C VAL A 145 15.56 16.96 -16.54
N ALA A 146 16.52 16.01 -16.52
CA ALA A 146 16.47 14.87 -15.61
C ALA A 146 16.50 15.28 -14.12
N GLU A 147 17.29 16.30 -13.77
CA GLU A 147 17.33 16.82 -12.40
C GLU A 147 16.02 17.53 -12.00
N GLN A 148 15.40 18.26 -12.93
CA GLN A 148 14.08 18.87 -12.70
C GLN A 148 12.98 17.82 -12.54
N LEU A 149 12.98 16.77 -13.37
CA LEU A 149 12.04 15.65 -13.24
C LEU A 149 12.23 14.86 -11.93
N GLY A 150 13.47 14.69 -11.47
CA GLY A 150 13.77 14.07 -10.17
C GLY A 150 13.28 14.89 -8.98
N LYS A 151 13.38 16.23 -9.05
CA LYS A 151 12.81 17.12 -8.02
C LYS A 151 11.29 17.05 -8.00
N LEU A 152 10.63 17.10 -9.16
CA LEU A 152 9.18 16.95 -9.23
C LEU A 152 8.70 15.57 -8.75
N SER A 153 9.39 14.47 -9.10
CA SER A 153 9.01 13.14 -8.63
C SER A 153 9.14 13.02 -7.11
N SER A 154 10.20 13.59 -6.51
CA SER A 154 10.38 13.63 -5.06
C SER A 154 9.29 14.44 -4.34
N GLU A 155 8.84 15.54 -4.95
CA GLU A 155 7.80 16.41 -4.38
C GLU A 155 6.42 15.75 -4.47
N LEU A 156 6.12 15.07 -5.58
CA LEU A 156 4.90 14.26 -5.73
C LEU A 156 4.86 13.08 -4.76
N LYS A 157 6.00 12.43 -4.54
CA LYS A 157 6.19 11.35 -3.56
C LYS A 157 5.91 11.86 -2.13
N HIS A 158 6.45 13.03 -1.79
CA HIS A 158 6.18 13.70 -0.51
C HIS A 158 4.69 14.05 -0.33
N MET A 159 4.06 14.64 -1.35
CA MET A 159 2.63 15.01 -1.28
C MET A 159 1.70 13.81 -1.17
N ARG A 160 2.00 12.68 -1.85
CA ARG A 160 1.24 11.43 -1.66
C ARG A 160 1.31 10.95 -0.22
N ARG A 161 2.47 11.07 0.42
CA ARG A 161 2.69 10.68 1.83
C ARG A 161 1.87 11.52 2.80
N GLU A 162 1.81 12.84 2.59
CA GLU A 162 0.97 13.72 3.41
C GLU A 162 -0.52 13.34 3.28
N ILE A 163 -1.03 13.15 2.06
CA ILE A 163 -2.44 12.77 1.83
C ILE A 163 -2.79 11.43 2.52
N LYS A 164 -1.87 10.46 2.50
CA LYS A 164 -2.05 9.15 3.14
C LYS A 164 -2.11 9.30 4.67
N SER A 165 -1.24 10.12 5.25
CA SER A 165 -1.23 10.41 6.70
C SER A 165 -2.50 11.09 7.21
N TYR A 166 -3.19 11.88 6.37
CA TYR A 166 -4.46 12.51 6.73
C TYR A 166 -5.65 11.54 6.67
N LYS A 167 -5.61 10.50 5.84
CA LYS A 167 -6.69 9.49 5.76
C LYS A 167 -6.74 8.58 7.00
N GLU A 168 -5.61 8.29 7.64
CA GLU A 168 -5.55 7.42 8.82
C GLU A 168 -6.30 8.03 10.04
N LYS A 169 -6.26 9.37 10.19
CA LYS A 169 -6.83 10.08 11.35
C LYS A 169 -8.37 10.19 11.33
N GLN A 170 -9.02 10.01 10.19
CA GLN A 170 -10.48 10.17 10.05
C GLN A 170 -11.30 8.93 10.45
N ASN A 171 -10.66 7.78 10.68
CA ASN A 171 -11.39 6.54 10.92
C ASN A 171 -11.98 6.47 12.35
N LEU A 172 -11.23 6.91 13.36
CA LEU A 172 -11.65 6.82 14.77
C LEU A 172 -12.89 7.67 15.07
N GLN A 173 -12.95 8.90 14.56
CA GLN A 173 -14.09 9.80 14.80
C GLN A 173 -15.37 9.29 14.13
N THR A 174 -15.25 8.64 12.97
CA THR A 174 -16.37 8.03 12.25
C THR A 174 -16.91 6.80 12.99
N ILE A 175 -16.03 5.94 13.50
CA ILE A 175 -16.41 4.77 14.31
C ILE A 175 -17.10 5.22 15.60
N LEU A 176 -16.51 6.18 16.33
CA LEU A 176 -17.07 6.67 17.59
C LEU A 176 -18.42 7.39 17.38
N GLY A 177 -18.54 8.15 16.29
CA GLY A 177 -19.80 8.78 15.87
C GLY A 177 -20.89 7.75 15.52
N GLY A 178 -20.53 6.68 14.79
CA GLY A 178 -21.45 5.59 14.46
C GLY A 178 -21.96 4.85 15.70
N ILE A 179 -21.06 4.54 16.65
CA ILE A 179 -21.42 3.94 17.94
C ILE A 179 -22.36 4.88 18.73
N GLY A 180 -22.02 6.18 18.80
CA GLY A 180 -22.85 7.18 19.46
C GLY A 180 -24.26 7.29 18.85
N TYR A 181 -24.39 7.17 17.53
CA TYR A 181 -25.68 7.20 16.84
C TYR A 181 -26.56 5.98 17.21
N ILE A 182 -25.97 4.78 17.25
CA ILE A 182 -26.70 3.56 17.63
C ILE A 182 -27.21 3.66 19.06
N PHE A 183 -26.33 3.99 20.01
CA PHE A 183 -26.74 4.15 21.42
C PHE A 183 -27.69 5.32 21.63
N GLY A 184 -27.52 6.42 20.88
CA GLY A 184 -28.42 7.57 20.92
C GLY A 184 -29.84 7.23 20.47
N LEU A 185 -30.00 6.55 19.34
CA LEU A 185 -31.31 6.14 18.83
C LEU A 185 -31.97 5.10 19.73
N VAL A 186 -31.23 4.08 20.17
CA VAL A 186 -31.76 3.04 21.07
C VAL A 186 -32.15 3.64 22.41
N GLY A 187 -31.30 4.51 22.98
CA GLY A 187 -31.58 5.21 24.23
C GLY A 187 -32.79 6.13 24.13
N LEU A 188 -32.93 6.86 23.02
CA LEU A 188 -34.09 7.73 22.78
C LEU A 188 -35.38 6.91 22.62
N ALA A 189 -35.34 5.80 21.86
CA ALA A 189 -36.48 4.90 21.71
C ALA A 189 -36.91 4.30 23.06
N TYR A 190 -35.95 3.86 23.87
CA TYR A 190 -36.21 3.33 25.20
C TYR A 190 -36.78 4.39 26.15
N TYR A 191 -36.24 5.61 26.13
CA TYR A 191 -36.75 6.73 26.94
C TYR A 191 -38.20 7.08 26.58
N LEU A 192 -38.53 7.15 25.28
CA LEU A 192 -39.90 7.40 24.82
C LEU A 192 -40.84 6.25 25.18
N ALA A 193 -40.40 5.00 25.05
CA ALA A 193 -41.19 3.83 25.45
C ALA A 193 -41.44 3.78 26.97
N ALA A 194 -40.42 4.08 27.78
CA ALA A 194 -40.54 4.17 29.23
C ALA A 194 -41.47 5.30 29.66
N ARG A 195 -41.39 6.46 28.99
CA ARG A 195 -42.29 7.59 29.25
C ARG A 195 -43.75 7.26 28.95
N ARG A 196 -44.03 6.56 27.85
CA ARG A 196 -45.39 6.10 27.51
C ARG A 196 -45.94 5.13 28.57
N LYS A 197 -45.13 4.16 28.98
CA LYS A 197 -45.52 3.18 30.00
C LYS A 197 -45.82 3.81 31.37
N LEU A 198 -45.17 4.93 31.71
CA LEU A 198 -45.46 5.69 32.94
C LEU A 198 -46.71 6.57 32.85
N GLN A 199 -47.26 6.81 31.66
CA GLN A 199 -48.51 7.56 31.47
C GLN A 199 -49.74 6.64 31.42
N ASP A 200 -49.55 5.35 31.13
CA ASP A 200 -50.60 4.32 31.12
C ASP A 200 -50.79 3.64 32.50
N GLN A 201 -50.11 4.11 33.55
CA GLN A 201 -50.30 3.72 34.95
C GLN A 201 -50.87 4.87 35.77
#